data_AF-K1RXB1-F1
#
_entry.id   AF-K1RXB1-F1
#
_cell.length_a   1.000
_cell.length_b   1.000
_cell.length_c   1.000
_cell.angle_alpha   90.00
_cell.angle_beta   90.00
_cell.angle_gamma   90.00
#
_symmetry.space_group_name_H-M   'P 1'
#
loop_
_entity.id
_entity.type
_entity.pdbx_description
1 polymer ?
#
loop_
_entity_poly.entity_id
_entity_poly.type
_entity_poly.pdbx_seq_one_letter_code
_entity_poly.pdbx_strand_id
1 'polypeptide(L)' 'MADLFGVNTFRVSQVFATWINFMFTIFKPLLKWPSRNVMIKFMPSFFRAKCPNVNYIIDCSEFFIKKPRNPTAQSQTFSS' A
#
# COMPACT_ATOMS: atom_id res chain seq x y z
N MET A 1 15.50 -1.11 -5.56
CA MET A 1 15.71 -1.09 -4.08
C MET A 1 16.95 -1.88 -3.67
N ALA A 2 17.03 -3.18 -3.95
CA ALA A 2 18.23 -3.99 -3.69
C ALA A 2 19.51 -3.37 -4.30
N ASP A 3 19.43 -2.98 -5.57
CA ASP A 3 20.52 -2.31 -6.30
C ASP A 3 20.91 -0.95 -5.69
N LEU A 4 19.95 -0.23 -5.08
CA LEU A 4 20.21 1.07 -4.46
C LEU A 4 21.08 0.93 -3.20
N PHE A 5 20.92 -0.17 -2.46
CA PHE A 5 21.62 -0.42 -1.20
C PHE A 5 22.75 -1.44 -1.34
N GLY A 6 22.97 -2.02 -2.53
CA GLY A 6 23.99 -3.05 -2.76
C GLY A 6 23.75 -4.32 -1.94
N VAL A 7 22.49 -4.64 -1.64
CA VAL A 7 22.11 -5.80 -0.83
C VAL A 7 21.33 -6.81 -1.67
N ASN A 8 21.33 -8.07 -1.24
CA ASN A 8 20.51 -9.10 -1.87
C ASN A 8 19.00 -8.75 -1.76
N THR A 9 18.25 -8.98 -2.83
CA THR A 9 16.79 -8.77 -2.90
C THR A 9 16.05 -9.49 -1.77
N PHE A 10 16.50 -10.68 -1.38
CA PHE A 10 15.97 -11.43 -0.25
C PHE A 10 16.01 -10.63 1.05
N ARG A 11 17.13 -9.94 1.34
CA ARG A 11 17.26 -9.12 2.55
C ARG A 11 16.31 -7.94 2.54
N VAL A 12 16.13 -7.29 1.38
CA VAL A 12 15.14 -6.20 1.23
C VAL A 12 13.74 -6.73 1.53
N SER A 13 13.36 -7.86 0.93
CA SER A 13 12.05 -8.48 1.16
C SER A 13 11.81 -8.84 2.62
N GLN A 14 12.82 -9.38 3.31
CA GLN A 14 12.74 -9.70 4.74
C GLN A 14 12.48 -8.44 5.57
N VAL A 15 13.27 -7.38 5.37
CA VAL A 15 13.10 -6.11 6.09
C VAL A 15 11.71 -5.54 5.86
N PHE A 16 11.26 -5.49 4.60
CA PHE A 16 9.92 -5.01 4.26
C PHE A 16 8.82 -5.81 4.95
N ALA A 17 8.90 -7.14 4.90
CA ALA A 17 7.91 -8.01 5.56
C ALA A 17 7.88 -7.81 7.09
N THR A 18 9.04 -7.66 7.73
CA THR A 18 9.13 -7.36 9.16
C THR A 18 8.40 -6.06 9.51
N TRP A 19 8.66 -5.00 8.76
CA TRP A 19 8.01 -3.71 8.99
C TRP A 19 6.50 -3.75 8.71
N ILE A 20 6.04 -4.45 7.67
CA ILE A 20 4.61 -4.63 7.39
C ILE A 20 3.91 -5.32 8.58
N ASN A 21 4.50 -6.39 9.11
CA ASN A 21 3.94 -7.12 10.25
C ASN A 21 3.94 -6.28 11.54
N PHE A 22 4.99 -5.50 11.75
CA PHE A 22 5.07 -4.57 12.87
C PHE A 22 3.98 -3.50 12.78
N MET A 23 3.86 -2.85 11.61
CA MET A 23 2.85 -1.83 11.35
C MET A 23 1.43 -2.40 11.47
N PHE A 24 1.18 -3.62 11.00
CA PHE A 24 -0.09 -4.31 11.21
C PHE A 24 -0.42 -4.42 12.71
N THR A 25 0.55 -4.82 13.53
CA THR A 25 0.34 -4.95 14.98
C THR A 25 -0.01 -3.60 15.62
N ILE A 26 0.65 -2.52 15.21
CA ILE A 26 0.43 -1.17 15.73
C ILE A 26 -0.92 -0.60 15.28
N PHE A 27 -1.28 -0.77 14.01
CA PHE A 27 -2.49 -0.16 13.44
C PHE A 27 -3.76 -0.99 13.59
N LYS A 28 -3.66 -2.31 13.77
CA LYS A 28 -4.82 -3.18 13.97
C LYS A 28 -5.82 -2.66 15.02
N PRO A 29 -5.42 -2.19 16.22
CA PRO A 29 -6.37 -1.63 17.18
C PRO A 29 -6.97 -0.28 16.77
N LEU A 30 -6.29 0.48 15.90
CA LEU A 30 -6.75 1.79 15.42
C LEU A 30 -7.71 1.67 14.22
N LEU A 31 -7.61 0.58 13.45
CA LEU A 31 -8.41 0.33 12.27
C LEU A 31 -9.70 -0.44 12.63
N LYS A 32 -10.81 0.29 12.80
CA LYS A 32 -12.14 -0.31 12.96
C LYS A 32 -12.75 -0.59 11.58
N TRP A 33 -12.59 -1.82 11.10
CA TRP A 33 -13.17 -2.26 9.84
C TRP A 33 -14.65 -2.64 10.03
N PRO A 34 -15.61 -1.94 9.39
CA PRO A 34 -17.01 -2.33 9.43
C PRO A 34 -17.22 -3.68 8.72
N SER A 35 -18.22 -4.45 9.16
CA SER A 35 -18.58 -5.69 8.46
C SER A 35 -19.14 -5.38 7.07
N ARG A 36 -19.07 -6.36 6.16
CA ARG A 36 -19.58 -6.21 4.79
C ARG A 36 -21.03 -5.77 4.72
N ASN A 37 -21.87 -6.29 5.62
CA ASN A 37 -23.29 -5.92 5.68
C ASN A 37 -23.48 -4.45 6.05
N VAL A 38 -22.67 -3.94 6.99
CA VAL A 38 -22.68 -2.52 7.36
C VAL A 38 -22.22 -1.66 6.19
N MET A 39 -21.15 -2.05 5.51
CA MET A 39 -20.66 -1.33 4.32
C MET A 39 -21.73 -1.24 3.23
N ILE A 40 -22.37 -2.36 2.86
CA ILE A 40 -23.44 -2.38 1.84
C ILE A 40 -24.63 -1.51 2.26
N LYS A 41 -25.02 -1.57 3.55
CA LYS A 41 -26.13 -0.78 4.08
C LYS A 41 -25.89 0.72 3.93
N PHE A 42 -24.68 1.19 4.23
CA PHE A 42 -24.32 2.61 4.19
C PHE A 42 -23.61 3.03 2.89
N MET A 43 -23.50 2.15 1.89
CA MET A 43 -22.83 2.45 0.63
C MET A 43 -23.59 3.52 -0.16
N PRO A 44 -22.95 4.65 -0.53
CA PRO A 44 -23.56 5.68 -1.35
C PRO A 44 -24.04 5.15 -2.71
N SER A 45 -25.10 5.75 -3.25
CA SER A 45 -25.74 5.31 -4.50
C SER A 45 -24.78 5.28 -5.69
N PHE A 46 -23.88 6.27 -5.80
CA PHE A 46 -22.87 6.32 -6.85
C PHE A 46 -21.96 5.08 -6.83
N PHE A 47 -21.39 4.73 -5.67
CA PHE A 47 -20.54 3.55 -5.52
C PHE A 47 -21.33 2.27 -5.74
N ARG A 48 -22.59 2.20 -5.31
CA ARG A 48 -23.46 1.05 -5.59
C ARG A 48 -23.68 0.83 -7.08
N ALA A 49 -23.83 1.90 -7.86
CA ALA A 49 -24.08 1.82 -9.30
C ALA A 49 -22.81 1.58 -10.13
N LYS A 50 -21.68 2.19 -9.74
CA LYS A 50 -20.44 2.18 -10.54
C LYS A 50 -19.37 1.22 -10.02
N CYS A 51 -19.38 0.93 -8.71
CA CYS A 51 -18.34 0.19 -8.03
C CYS A 51 -18.92 -0.75 -6.94
N PRO A 52 -19.89 -1.64 -7.26
CA PRO A 52 -20.67 -2.39 -6.26
C PRO A 52 -19.84 -3.32 -5.37
N ASN A 53 -18.62 -3.66 -5.81
CA ASN A 53 -17.71 -4.55 -5.09
C ASN A 53 -16.63 -3.80 -4.27
N VAL A 54 -16.62 -2.46 -4.29
CA VAL A 54 -15.67 -1.66 -3.50
C VAL A 54 -16.06 -1.69 -2.04
N ASN A 55 -15.11 -2.00 -1.17
CA ASN A 55 -15.31 -2.01 0.28
C ASN A 55 -14.56 -0.86 0.96
N TYR A 56 -13.38 -0.49 0.44
CA TYR A 56 -12.51 0.52 1.01
C TYR A 56 -11.92 1.38 -0.10
N ILE A 57 -11.76 2.66 0.19
CA ILE A 57 -11.02 3.61 -0.64
C ILE A 57 -9.75 3.89 0.13
N ILE A 58 -8.60 3.60 -0.49
CA ILE A 58 -7.30 3.87 0.08
C ILE A 58 -6.74 5.04 -0.69
N ASP A 59 -6.59 6.17 0.00
CA ASP A 59 -5.90 7.33 -0.53
C ASP A 59 -4.43 7.28 -0.10
N CYS A 60 -3.52 7.35 -1.06
CA CYS A 60 -2.09 7.28 -0.83
C CYS A 60 -1.48 8.66 -1.03
N SER A 61 -0.75 9.18 -0.04
CA SER A 61 0.06 10.37 -0.23
C SER A 61 1.40 10.00 -0.88
N GLU A 62 1.72 10.65 -1.99
CA GLU A 62 3.02 10.50 -2.65
C GLU A 62 4.08 11.35 -1.95
N PHE A 63 5.26 10.76 -1.75
CA PHE A 63 6.40 11.45 -1.16
C PHE A 63 7.54 11.52 -2.16
N PHE A 64 8.22 12.68 -2.21
CA PHE A 64 9.39 12.85 -3.07
C PHE A 64 10.53 11.95 -2.58
N ILE A 65 11.10 11.20 -3.51
CA ILE A 65 12.29 10.38 -3.29
C ILE A 65 13.46 10.92 -4.12
N LYS A 66 14.69 10.61 -3.69
CA LYS A 66 15.89 10.96 -4.45
C LYS A 66 15.86 10.24 -5.80
N LYS A 67 15.83 11.01 -6.89
CA LYS A 67 15.90 10.49 -8.26
C LYS A 67 17.25 9.80 -8.52
N PRO A 68 17.29 8.50 -8.81
CA PRO A 68 18.52 7.82 -9.19
C PRO A 68 19.07 8.39 -10.51
N ARG A 69 20.40 8.46 -10.63
CA ARG A 69 21.06 8.86 -11.88
C ARG A 69 21.00 7.75 -12.94
N ASN A 70 20.98 6.49 -12.49
CA ASN A 70 20.88 5.34 -13.38
C ASN A 70 19.43 5.23 -13.91
N PRO A 71 19.20 5.28 -15.24
CA PRO A 71 17.87 5.22 -15.83
C PRO A 71 17.08 3.96 -15.45
N THR A 72 17.75 2.81 -15.36
CA THR A 72 17.14 1.54 -14.95
C THR A 72 16.70 1.58 -13.49
N ALA A 73 17.54 2.15 -12.61
CA ALA A 73 17.17 2.31 -11.21
C ALA A 73 16.03 3.34 -11.05
N GLN A 74 15.96 4.34 -11.92
CA GLN A 74 14.90 5.34 -11.94
C GLN A 74 13.57 4.75 -12.45
N SER A 75 13.56 3.89 -13.48
CA SER A 75 12.31 3.27 -13.92
C SER A 75 11.71 2.36 -12.84
N GLN A 76 12.57 1.72 -12.03
CA GLN A 76 12.15 0.89 -10.89
C GLN A 76 11.56 1.69 -9.70
N THR A 77 11.60 3.02 -9.71
CA THR A 77 10.96 3.81 -8.63
C THR A 77 9.49 4.12 -8.89
N PHE A 78 8.97 3.79 -10.06
CA PHE A 78 7.55 3.97 -10.39
C PHE A 78 6.79 2.65 -10.22
N SER A 79 5.58 2.73 -9.68
CA SER A 79 4.64 1.61 -9.70
C SER A 79 4.21 1.35 -11.15
N SER A 80 4.26 0.08 -11.58
CA SER A 80 3.72 -0.37 -12.87
C SER A 80 2.20 -0.45 -12.87
#